data_AF-A0A5A7UE45-F1
#
_entry.id   AF-A0A5A7UE45-F1
#
_cell.length_a   1.000
_cell.length_b   1.000
_cell.length_c   1.000
_cell.angle_alpha   90.00
_cell.angle_beta   90.00
_cell.angle_gamma   90.00
#
_symmetry.space_group_name_H-M   'P 1'
#
loop_
_entity.id
_entity.type
_entity.pdbx_description
1 polymer ?
#
loop_
_entity_poly.entity_id
_entity_poly.type
_entity_poly.pdbx_seq_one_letter_code
_entity_poly.pdbx_strand_id
1 'polypeptide(L)'
;MGNAAIDDERDSKGMVEYAWSHGIISDKLYHNIMNECSFTPDSNSTNQTAATHCEEHARGFTLAYSDIDIYSIYSPICLSSSSNFTSPTLLTATPRIFSMHLWHKLPLGYDPCTEAYANKFFNREDVQRALHANVTKLSYPYTPCSGVIQRWTDSPSSILPTIQKLLNAGLRIWVYSGDTDGRVPITSTRYSINKMELEVEEEWRAWYHKQEVAGWVETYRGGLILATVRGAGHQVPVFAPQQSLSLFSHFLSANTLPSSRS
;
A
#
# COMPACT_ATOMS: atom_id res chain seq x y z
N MET A 1 -8.50 8.39 -3.93
CA MET A 1 -7.96 7.04 -4.10
C MET A 1 -6.74 6.93 -3.21
N GLY A 2 -6.72 6.00 -2.26
CA GLY A 2 -5.60 5.82 -1.32
C GLY A 2 -4.78 4.59 -1.68
N ASN A 3 -3.46 4.75 -1.86
CA ASN A 3 -2.53 3.65 -2.17
C ASN A 3 -3.06 2.73 -3.28
N ALA A 4 -3.63 3.33 -4.33
CA ALA A 4 -4.34 2.61 -5.36
C ALA A 4 -3.41 2.20 -6.49
N ALA A 5 -3.48 0.93 -6.89
CA ALA A 5 -2.90 0.48 -8.16
C ALA A 5 -3.70 1.10 -9.30
N ILE A 6 -3.04 1.83 -10.20
CA ILE A 6 -3.67 2.61 -11.27
C ILE A 6 -3.01 2.44 -12.63
N ASP A 7 -1.80 1.87 -12.69
CA ASP A 7 -1.07 1.55 -13.92
C ASP A 7 -0.02 0.46 -13.63
N ASP A 8 -0.29 -0.78 -14.05
CA ASP A 8 0.50 -1.98 -13.69
C ASP A 8 2.00 -1.82 -13.94
N GLU A 9 2.37 -1.19 -15.06
CA GLU A 9 3.75 -0.95 -15.47
C GLU A 9 4.46 -0.02 -14.49
N ARG A 10 3.84 1.15 -14.22
CA ARG A 10 4.39 2.14 -13.29
C ARG A 10 4.31 1.67 -11.85
N ASP A 11 3.30 0.89 -11.51
CA ASP A 11 3.12 0.33 -10.19
C ASP A 11 4.21 -0.68 -9.87
N SER A 12 4.50 -1.60 -10.79
CA SER A 12 5.56 -2.60 -10.63
C SER A 12 6.95 -1.96 -10.58
N LYS A 13 7.24 -1.01 -11.47
CA LYS A 13 8.53 -0.30 -11.48
C LYS A 13 8.74 0.51 -10.20
N GLY A 14 7.71 1.25 -9.77
CA GLY A 14 7.75 2.05 -8.54
C GLY A 14 7.95 1.20 -7.29
N MET A 15 7.38 -0.01 -7.25
CA MET A 15 7.54 -0.95 -6.14
C MET A 15 8.99 -1.41 -5.96
N VAL A 16 9.66 -1.72 -7.08
CA VAL A 16 11.07 -2.15 -7.09
C VAL A 16 12.00 -1.03 -6.63
N GLU A 17 11.78 0.19 -7.13
CA GLU A 17 12.56 1.36 -6.75
C GLU A 17 12.33 1.78 -5.29
N TYR A 18 11.10 1.66 -4.80
CA TYR A 18 10.79 1.91 -3.40
C TYR A 18 11.56 0.94 -2.49
N ALA A 19 11.49 -0.36 -2.79
CA ALA A 19 12.19 -1.38 -2.02
C ALA A 19 13.71 -1.12 -1.96
N TRP A 20 14.31 -0.71 -3.09
CA TRP A 20 15.73 -0.39 -3.17
C TRP A 20 16.08 0.87 -2.36
N SER A 21 15.36 1.96 -2.58
CA SER A 21 15.59 3.23 -1.88
C SER A 21 15.38 3.16 -0.36
N HIS A 22 14.60 2.17 0.11
CA HIS A 22 14.36 1.93 1.54
C HIS A 22 15.24 0.82 2.12
N GLY A 23 16.22 0.31 1.35
CA GLY A 23 17.20 -0.67 1.81
C GLY A 23 16.66 -2.09 2.01
N ILE A 24 15.49 -2.40 1.45
CA ILE A 24 14.85 -3.72 1.55
C ILE A 24 15.52 -4.70 0.59
N ILE A 25 15.89 -4.23 -0.61
CA ILE A 25 16.63 -5.04 -1.59
C ILE A 25 18.01 -4.46 -1.86
N SER A 26 18.97 -5.34 -2.15
CA SER A 26 20.35 -4.95 -2.49
C SER A 26 20.44 -4.27 -3.87
N ASP A 27 21.48 -3.46 -4.07
CA ASP A 27 21.81 -2.88 -5.38
C ASP A 27 21.84 -3.94 -6.50
N LYS A 28 22.45 -5.10 -6.23
CA LYS A 28 22.52 -6.18 -7.21
C LYS A 28 21.13 -6.65 -7.65
N LEU A 29 20.24 -6.90 -6.69
CA LEU A 29 18.88 -7.35 -7.00
C LEU A 29 18.08 -6.26 -7.72
N TYR A 30 18.20 -5.00 -7.31
CA TYR A 30 17.59 -3.87 -8.00
C TYR A 30 18.02 -3.80 -9.47
N HIS A 31 19.33 -3.75 -9.75
CA HIS A 31 19.84 -3.65 -11.13
C HIS A 31 19.46 -4.87 -11.97
N ASN A 32 19.49 -6.07 -11.40
CA ASN A 32 19.05 -7.28 -12.08
C ASN A 32 17.58 -7.19 -12.50
N ILE A 33 16.67 -6.80 -11.60
CA ILE A 33 15.24 -6.63 -11.92
C ILE A 33 15.07 -5.56 -13.00
N MET A 34 15.69 -4.39 -12.83
CA MET A 34 15.50 -3.26 -13.75
C MET A 34 16.03 -3.54 -15.16
N ASN A 35 16.99 -4.46 -15.32
CA ASN A 35 17.61 -4.80 -16.62
C ASN A 35 17.04 -6.08 -17.26
N GLU A 36 16.62 -7.05 -16.46
CA GLU A 36 16.24 -8.39 -16.93
C GLU A 36 14.73 -8.66 -16.87
N CYS A 37 13.96 -7.84 -16.14
CA CYS A 37 12.50 -7.92 -16.11
C CYS A 37 11.84 -6.90 -17.02
N SER A 38 10.73 -7.29 -17.65
CA SER A 38 9.82 -6.36 -18.30
C SER A 38 8.68 -6.01 -17.35
N PHE A 39 8.32 -4.73 -17.33
CA PHE A 39 7.20 -4.20 -16.55
C PHE A 39 5.92 -4.03 -17.37
N THR A 40 5.96 -4.27 -18.69
CA THR A 40 4.77 -4.14 -19.53
C THR A 40 3.93 -5.44 -19.46
N PRO A 41 2.60 -5.35 -19.26
CA PRO A 41 1.73 -6.51 -19.06
C PRO A 41 1.76 -7.54 -20.21
N ASP A 42 1.96 -7.06 -21.45
CA ASP A 42 1.90 -7.87 -22.67
C ASP A 42 3.28 -8.16 -23.28
N SER A 43 4.38 -7.95 -22.54
CA SER A 43 5.68 -8.43 -23.02
C SER A 43 5.72 -9.95 -22.92
N ASN A 44 5.24 -10.63 -23.95
CA ASN A 44 5.70 -11.98 -24.24
C ASN A 44 7.21 -11.89 -24.47
N SER A 45 8.01 -12.12 -23.42
CA SER A 45 9.45 -12.24 -23.57
C SER A 45 9.69 -13.40 -24.53
N THR A 46 10.06 -13.09 -25.76
CA THR A 46 10.48 -14.08 -26.75
C THR A 46 11.79 -14.76 -26.33
N ASN A 47 12.46 -14.20 -25.32
CA ASN A 47 13.66 -14.74 -24.70
C ASN A 47 13.31 -15.48 -23.41
N GLN A 48 13.22 -16.81 -23.51
CA GLN A 48 12.88 -17.70 -22.39
C GLN A 48 13.88 -17.59 -21.24
N THR A 49 15.16 -17.35 -21.52
CA THR A 49 16.21 -17.20 -20.49
C THR A 49 16.00 -15.94 -19.65
N ALA A 50 15.62 -14.83 -20.29
CA ALA A 50 15.31 -13.57 -19.57
C ALA A 50 14.05 -13.72 -18.69
N ALA A 51 13.05 -14.46 -19.15
CA ALA A 51 11.86 -14.77 -18.35
C ALA A 51 12.22 -15.57 -17.09
N THR A 52 13.03 -16.62 -17.22
CA THR A 52 13.49 -17.43 -16.06
C THR A 52 14.28 -16.60 -15.06
N HIS A 53 15.23 -15.77 -15.51
CA HIS A 53 15.99 -14.91 -14.61
C HIS A 53 15.10 -13.89 -13.90
N CYS A 54 14.14 -13.30 -14.62
CA CYS A 54 13.18 -12.39 -14.00
C CYS A 54 12.35 -13.08 -12.90
N GLU A 55 11.88 -14.31 -13.13
CA GLU A 55 11.17 -15.10 -12.11
C GLU A 55 12.04 -15.33 -10.86
N GLU A 56 13.33 -15.62 -11.03
CA GLU A 56 14.27 -15.77 -9.91
C GLU A 56 14.45 -14.46 -9.13
N HIS A 57 14.59 -13.33 -9.83
CA HIS A 57 14.72 -12.02 -9.20
C HIS A 57 13.42 -11.60 -8.50
N ALA A 58 12.26 -11.88 -9.08
CA ALA A 58 10.94 -11.64 -8.48
C ALA A 58 10.74 -12.47 -7.20
N ARG A 59 11.25 -13.72 -7.18
CA ARG A 59 11.30 -14.53 -5.96
C ARG A 59 12.23 -13.90 -4.91
N GLY A 60 13.40 -13.43 -5.32
CA GLY A 60 14.32 -12.70 -4.43
C GLY A 60 13.68 -11.45 -3.83
N PHE A 61 12.93 -10.70 -4.63
CA PHE A 61 12.16 -9.53 -4.19
C PHE A 61 11.09 -9.92 -3.16
N THR A 62 10.33 -10.98 -3.44
CA THR A 62 9.29 -11.49 -2.52
C THR A 62 9.89 -11.93 -1.18
N LEU A 63 11.05 -12.60 -1.21
CA LEU A 63 11.76 -13.04 -0.01
C LEU A 63 12.29 -11.87 0.83
N ALA A 64 12.65 -10.74 0.21
CA ALA A 64 13.10 -9.56 0.96
C ALA A 64 12.01 -8.98 1.87
N TYR A 65 10.73 -9.26 1.58
CA TYR A 65 9.58 -8.85 2.40
C TYR A 65 9.06 -9.96 3.33
N SER A 66 9.65 -11.17 3.37
CA SER A 66 9.02 -12.33 4.02
C SER A 66 8.83 -12.18 5.53
N ASP A 67 9.67 -11.38 6.18
CA ASP A 67 9.68 -11.19 7.64
C ASP A 67 9.18 -9.80 8.07
N ILE A 68 8.66 -9.00 7.14
CA ILE A 68 8.14 -7.64 7.41
C ILE A 68 6.75 -7.45 6.80
N ASP A 69 6.01 -6.44 7.25
CA ASP A 69 4.74 -6.07 6.64
C ASP A 69 4.98 -5.16 5.43
N ILE A 70 4.77 -5.70 4.21
CA ILE A 70 4.88 -4.92 2.97
C ILE A 70 3.90 -3.74 2.94
N TYR A 71 2.77 -3.80 3.65
CA TYR A 71 1.79 -2.72 3.70
C TYR A 71 2.23 -1.57 4.63
N SER A 72 3.24 -1.78 5.47
CA SER A 72 3.80 -0.76 6.35
C SER A 72 5.20 -1.16 6.81
N ILE A 73 6.22 -0.81 6.04
CA ILE A 73 7.57 -1.40 6.13
C ILE A 73 8.31 -1.15 7.46
N TYR A 74 7.82 -0.20 8.28
CA TYR A 74 8.37 0.13 9.60
C TYR A 74 7.49 -0.36 10.76
N SER A 75 6.35 -0.99 10.46
CA SER A 75 5.44 -1.51 11.48
C SER A 75 5.82 -2.92 11.92
N PRO A 76 5.50 -3.30 13.17
CA PRO A 76 5.66 -4.68 13.62
C PRO A 76 4.69 -5.62 12.88
N ILE A 77 5.05 -6.89 12.78
CA ILE A 77 4.17 -7.96 12.28
C ILE A 77 3.38 -8.63 13.42
N CYS A 78 2.25 -9.24 13.09
CA CYS A 78 1.49 -10.05 14.04
C CYS A 78 2.13 -11.46 14.18
N LEU A 79 2.74 -11.74 15.34
CA LEU A 79 3.45 -13.00 15.61
C LEU A 79 2.58 -14.11 16.25
N SER A 80 1.25 -13.94 16.31
CA SER A 80 0.40 -14.89 17.05
C SER A 80 0.56 -16.33 16.55
N SER A 81 0.97 -17.22 17.46
CA SER A 81 1.05 -18.67 17.22
C SER A 81 -0.34 -19.19 16.83
N SER A 82 -0.46 -19.80 15.64
CA SER A 82 -1.69 -20.39 15.06
C SER A 82 -2.46 -19.53 14.04
N SER A 83 -1.85 -19.36 12.87
CA SER A 83 -2.58 -19.43 11.59
C SER A 83 -1.70 -20.19 10.61
N ASN A 84 -2.20 -21.33 10.12
CA ASN A 84 -1.56 -22.20 9.14
C ASN A 84 -1.30 -21.46 7.81
N PHE A 85 -0.24 -20.68 7.74
CA PHE A 85 0.43 -20.41 6.47
C PHE A 85 1.41 -21.55 6.22
N THR A 86 1.24 -22.23 5.09
CA THR A 86 2.06 -23.37 4.66
C THR A 86 3.49 -22.91 4.30
N SER A 87 4.39 -22.98 5.29
CA SER A 87 5.84 -23.33 5.28
C SER A 87 6.87 -22.52 4.46
N PRO A 88 8.19 -22.57 4.82
CA PRO A 88 8.85 -23.46 5.79
C PRO A 88 9.66 -22.81 6.93
N THR A 89 9.83 -23.67 7.93
CA THR A 89 10.61 -23.68 9.17
C THR A 89 12.12 -23.31 9.16
N LEU A 90 12.53 -22.69 10.29
CA LEU A 90 13.68 -22.97 11.19
C LEU A 90 14.89 -21.98 11.28
N LEU A 91 15.03 -21.49 12.52
CA LEU A 91 16.24 -21.19 13.33
C LEU A 91 17.14 -20.01 12.96
N THR A 92 17.05 -18.94 13.75
CA THR A 92 18.21 -18.13 14.11
C THR A 92 18.31 -17.99 15.63
N ALA A 93 19.40 -18.54 16.19
CA ALA A 93 19.77 -18.35 17.57
C ALA A 93 20.30 -16.92 17.75
N THR A 94 19.52 -16.06 18.39
CA THR A 94 19.98 -14.73 18.81
C THR A 94 20.73 -14.83 20.15
N PRO A 95 21.86 -14.11 20.33
CA PRO A 95 22.62 -14.15 21.57
C PRO A 95 21.81 -13.55 22.73
N ARG A 96 21.70 -14.34 23.81
CA ARG A 96 20.94 -14.07 25.06
C ARG A 96 21.58 -12.97 25.94
N ILE A 97 21.78 -11.75 25.45
CA ILE A 97 22.33 -10.64 26.28
C ILE A 97 21.44 -9.39 26.33
N PHE A 98 20.37 -9.31 25.53
CA PHE A 98 19.35 -8.24 25.67
C PHE A 98 17.95 -8.82 25.92
N SER A 99 17.86 -9.73 26.89
CA SER A 99 16.58 -10.28 27.37
C SER A 99 15.66 -9.13 27.81
N MET A 100 14.66 -8.88 26.95
CA MET A 100 13.24 -8.88 27.31
C MET A 100 12.96 -8.30 28.69
N HIS A 101 12.48 -7.06 28.75
CA HIS A 101 11.48 -6.56 29.71
C HIS A 101 11.13 -5.07 29.52
N LEU A 102 11.78 -4.35 28.59
CA LEU A 102 11.56 -2.90 28.43
C LEU A 102 10.99 -2.44 27.07
N TRP A 103 10.81 -3.33 26.09
CA TRP A 103 10.28 -2.97 24.75
C TRP A 103 8.75 -2.96 24.66
N HIS A 104 8.04 -3.42 25.69
CA HIS A 104 6.57 -3.46 25.71
C HIS A 104 5.91 -2.19 26.28
N LYS A 105 6.69 -1.13 26.52
CA LYS A 105 6.14 0.15 26.98
C LYS A 105 6.34 1.27 25.94
N LEU A 106 5.46 1.21 24.92
CA LEU A 106 4.85 2.30 24.15
C LEU A 106 5.74 2.99 23.07
N PRO A 107 5.15 3.36 21.91
CA PRO A 107 4.09 4.35 21.87
C PRO A 107 2.70 3.74 21.61
N LEU A 108 1.67 4.43 22.08
CA LEU A 108 0.31 4.29 21.55
C LEU A 108 0.38 4.34 20.01
N GLY A 109 -0.21 3.42 19.26
CA GLY A 109 -0.21 3.57 17.81
C GLY A 109 -1.03 2.58 17.01
N TYR A 110 -0.51 1.36 16.84
CA TYR A 110 -1.04 0.41 15.87
C TYR A 110 -0.85 -1.04 16.35
N ASP A 111 -1.90 -1.86 16.22
CA ASP A 111 -1.89 -3.30 16.50
C ASP A 111 -1.92 -4.07 15.18
N PRO A 112 -0.86 -4.84 14.83
CA PRO A 112 -0.81 -5.56 13.57
C PRO A 112 -1.74 -6.78 13.52
N CYS A 113 -2.35 -7.18 14.64
CA CYS A 113 -3.24 -8.34 14.73
C CYS A 113 -4.73 -7.97 14.56
N THR A 114 -5.05 -6.74 14.16
CA THR A 114 -6.43 -6.22 14.07
C THR A 114 -7.35 -7.03 13.15
N GLU A 115 -6.82 -7.65 12.09
CA GLU A 115 -7.60 -8.51 11.19
C GLU A 115 -8.21 -9.71 11.94
N ALA A 116 -7.48 -10.33 12.86
CA ALA A 116 -7.97 -11.44 13.66
C ALA A 116 -9.16 -11.03 14.53
N TYR A 117 -9.16 -9.78 15.03
CA TYR A 117 -10.25 -9.23 15.83
C TYR A 117 -11.49 -9.01 14.98
N ALA A 118 -11.33 -8.43 13.79
CA ALA A 118 -12.42 -8.23 12.84
C ALA A 118 -13.03 -9.58 12.40
N ASN A 119 -12.20 -10.55 12.03
CA ASN A 119 -12.63 -11.88 11.63
C ASN A 119 -13.44 -12.57 12.75
N LYS A 120 -12.93 -12.53 13.99
CA LYS A 120 -13.65 -13.06 15.15
C LYS A 120 -14.98 -12.32 15.40
N PHE A 121 -14.99 -10.99 15.27
CA PHE A 121 -16.17 -10.16 15.52
C PHE A 121 -17.29 -10.47 14.52
N PHE A 122 -17.00 -10.45 13.22
CA PHE A 122 -17.99 -10.67 12.15
C PHE A 122 -18.48 -12.12 12.06
N ASN A 123 -17.78 -13.06 12.70
CA ASN A 123 -18.24 -14.46 12.83
C ASN A 123 -19.09 -14.75 14.07
N ARG A 124 -19.35 -13.77 14.94
CA ARG A 124 -20.27 -13.96 16.05
C ARG A 124 -21.72 -13.98 15.58
N GLU A 125 -22.52 -14.90 16.09
CA GLU A 125 -23.94 -15.05 15.72
C GLU A 125 -24.75 -13.80 16.06
N ASP A 126 -24.51 -13.19 17.23
CA ASP A 126 -25.22 -11.98 17.65
C ASP A 126 -24.89 -10.77 16.76
N VAL A 127 -23.63 -10.64 16.32
CA VAL A 127 -23.20 -9.63 15.34
C VAL A 127 -23.83 -9.89 13.97
N GLN A 128 -23.81 -11.12 13.47
CA GLN A 128 -24.44 -11.45 12.19
C GLN A 128 -25.94 -11.16 12.20
N ARG A 129 -26.62 -11.53 13.29
CA ARG A 129 -28.05 -11.24 13.49
C ARG A 129 -28.32 -9.73 13.50
N ALA A 130 -27.51 -8.95 14.22
CA ALA A 130 -27.65 -7.49 14.29
C ALA A 130 -27.41 -6.80 12.94
N LEU A 131 -26.54 -7.37 12.10
CA LEU A 131 -26.28 -6.88 10.73
C LEU A 131 -27.24 -7.45 9.68
N HIS A 132 -28.20 -8.29 10.07
CA HIS A 132 -29.03 -9.08 9.16
C HIS A 132 -28.22 -9.90 8.14
N ALA A 133 -27.02 -10.33 8.54
CA ALA A 133 -26.13 -11.17 7.77
C ALA A 133 -26.41 -12.66 8.03
N ASN A 134 -26.00 -13.52 7.10
CA ASN A 134 -26.07 -14.98 7.23
C ASN A 134 -27.50 -15.54 7.50
N VAL A 135 -28.54 -14.86 7.03
CA VAL A 135 -29.95 -15.26 7.24
C VAL A 135 -30.24 -16.66 6.67
N THR A 136 -29.58 -17.04 5.58
CA THR A 136 -29.73 -18.33 4.89
C THR A 136 -28.82 -19.43 5.44
N LYS A 137 -28.04 -19.17 6.50
CA LYS A 137 -27.07 -20.12 7.08
C LYS A 137 -26.05 -20.62 6.06
N LEU A 138 -25.22 -19.70 5.56
CA LEU A 138 -24.06 -19.98 4.71
C LEU A 138 -23.18 -21.08 5.31
N SER A 139 -22.66 -21.94 4.45
CA SER A 139 -21.84 -23.11 4.84
C SER A 139 -20.39 -22.77 5.17
N TYR A 140 -20.02 -21.50 5.13
CA TYR A 140 -18.66 -21.00 5.34
C TYR A 140 -18.68 -19.75 6.23
N PRO A 141 -17.61 -19.50 7.00
CA PRO A 141 -17.50 -18.33 7.85
C PRO A 141 -17.24 -17.06 7.02
N TYR A 142 -17.46 -15.90 7.63
CA TYR A 142 -16.93 -14.65 7.12
C TYR A 142 -15.39 -14.68 7.12
N THR A 143 -14.80 -14.18 6.04
CA THR A 143 -13.37 -13.85 5.95
C THR A 143 -13.23 -12.47 5.31
N PRO A 144 -12.18 -11.70 5.65
CA PRO A 144 -11.99 -10.35 5.08
C PRO A 144 -11.74 -10.38 3.57
N CYS A 145 -11.10 -11.44 3.07
CA CYS A 145 -10.90 -11.72 1.65
C CYS A 145 -11.37 -13.14 1.31
N SER A 146 -11.90 -13.35 0.10
CA SER A 146 -12.36 -14.67 -0.36
C SER A 146 -11.25 -15.46 -1.04
N GLY A 147 -10.87 -16.61 -0.47
CA GLY A 147 -9.90 -17.52 -1.10
C GLY A 147 -10.42 -18.29 -2.33
N VAL A 148 -11.72 -18.16 -2.63
CA VAL A 148 -12.34 -18.73 -3.85
C VAL A 148 -11.99 -17.88 -5.07
N ILE A 149 -11.89 -16.56 -4.89
CA ILE A 149 -11.59 -15.61 -5.97
C ILE A 149 -10.06 -15.51 -6.07
N GLN A 150 -9.46 -16.45 -6.80
CA GLN A 150 -7.99 -16.50 -6.98
C GLN A 150 -7.53 -15.77 -8.23
N ARG A 151 -8.37 -15.70 -9.26
CA ARG A 151 -8.07 -15.01 -10.51
C ARG A 151 -9.27 -14.20 -10.94
N TRP A 152 -9.02 -12.93 -11.24
CA TRP A 152 -9.97 -12.03 -11.87
C TRP A 152 -9.47 -11.70 -13.27
N THR A 153 -10.32 -11.84 -14.29
CA THR A 153 -9.90 -11.70 -15.69
C THR A 153 -10.13 -10.30 -16.25
N ASP A 154 -11.13 -9.58 -15.73
CA ASP A 154 -11.42 -8.20 -16.13
C ASP A 154 -10.59 -7.22 -15.29
N SER A 155 -9.33 -7.08 -15.66
CA SER A 155 -8.34 -6.23 -14.96
C SER A 155 -7.56 -5.43 -15.99
N PRO A 156 -8.05 -4.23 -16.40
CA PRO A 156 -7.31 -3.38 -17.33
C PRO A 156 -5.98 -2.98 -16.70
N SER A 157 -4.91 -3.01 -17.51
CA SER A 157 -3.55 -2.71 -17.03
C SER A 157 -3.31 -1.26 -16.63
N SER A 158 -4.23 -0.36 -16.98
CA SER A 158 -4.16 1.05 -16.64
C SER A 158 -5.56 1.65 -16.57
N ILE A 159 -5.81 2.46 -15.55
CA ILE A 159 -7.01 3.29 -15.44
C ILE A 159 -6.73 4.78 -15.69
N LEU A 160 -5.49 5.15 -16.06
CA LEU A 160 -5.14 6.54 -16.36
C LEU A 160 -6.05 7.18 -17.42
N PRO A 161 -6.46 6.48 -18.51
CA PRO A 161 -7.42 7.05 -19.46
C PRO A 161 -8.79 7.36 -18.82
N THR A 162 -9.22 6.54 -17.86
CA THR A 162 -10.45 6.76 -17.09
C THR A 162 -10.31 7.98 -16.19
N ILE A 163 -9.18 8.12 -15.48
CA ILE A 163 -8.90 9.30 -14.65
C ILE A 163 -8.91 10.56 -15.52
N GLN A 164 -8.23 10.56 -16.68
CA GLN A 164 -8.22 11.69 -17.61
C GLN A 164 -9.63 12.07 -18.09
N LYS A 165 -10.46 11.08 -18.44
CA LYS A 165 -11.85 11.30 -18.84
C LYS A 165 -12.65 12.00 -17.73
N LEU A 166 -12.47 11.60 -16.48
CA LEU A 166 -13.17 12.18 -15.34
C LEU A 166 -12.68 13.60 -15.00
N LEU A 167 -11.37 13.87 -15.12
CA LEU A 167 -10.82 15.23 -15.00
C LEU A 167 -11.38 16.15 -16.09
N ASN A 168 -11.44 15.68 -17.34
CA ASN A 168 -12.02 16.43 -18.45
C ASN A 168 -13.52 16.73 -18.26
N ALA A 169 -14.22 15.92 -17.45
CA ALA A 169 -15.61 16.16 -17.06
C ALA A 169 -15.75 17.14 -15.86
N GLY A 170 -14.64 17.69 -15.36
CA GLY A 170 -14.61 18.63 -14.25
C GLY A 170 -14.70 18.00 -12.87
N LEU A 171 -14.47 16.69 -12.73
CA LEU A 171 -14.47 16.03 -11.43
C LEU A 171 -13.13 16.25 -10.71
N ARG A 172 -13.20 16.58 -9.42
CA ARG A 172 -12.02 16.65 -8.55
C ARG A 172 -11.56 15.24 -8.19
N ILE A 173 -10.28 14.95 -8.40
CA ILE A 173 -9.70 13.63 -8.10
C ILE A 173 -8.52 13.84 -7.16
N TRP A 174 -8.61 13.24 -5.97
CA TRP A 174 -7.49 13.21 -5.03
C TRP A 174 -6.92 11.80 -5.01
N VAL A 175 -5.62 11.70 -5.27
CA VAL A 175 -4.83 10.50 -5.06
C VAL A 175 -3.97 10.75 -3.84
N TYR A 176 -3.96 9.82 -2.90
CA TYR A 176 -3.11 9.91 -1.73
C TYR A 176 -2.36 8.61 -1.48
N SER A 177 -1.18 8.70 -0.88
CA SER A 177 -0.34 7.55 -0.54
C SER A 177 0.20 7.70 0.87
N GLY A 178 0.04 6.66 1.69
CA GLY A 178 0.95 6.46 2.81
C GLY A 178 2.37 6.27 2.28
N ASP A 179 3.35 7.00 2.83
CA ASP A 179 4.73 6.96 2.33
C ASP A 179 5.58 5.80 2.90
N THR A 180 5.00 4.99 3.80
CA THR A 180 5.61 3.75 4.33
C THR A 180 4.98 2.48 3.75
N ASP A 181 4.09 2.60 2.76
CA ASP A 181 3.52 1.46 2.04
C ASP A 181 4.52 0.94 0.99
N GLY A 182 4.94 -0.31 1.12
CA GLY A 182 5.77 -0.99 0.12
C GLY A 182 4.96 -1.76 -0.94
N ARG A 183 3.64 -1.90 -0.79
CA ARG A 183 2.80 -2.66 -1.72
C ARG A 183 2.34 -1.84 -2.91
N VAL A 184 1.90 -0.60 -2.68
CA VAL A 184 1.61 0.39 -3.74
C VAL A 184 2.23 1.73 -3.33
N PRO A 185 3.55 1.84 -3.38
CA PRO A 185 4.26 2.98 -2.82
C PRO A 185 3.98 4.30 -3.53
N ILE A 186 4.36 5.40 -2.88
CA ILE A 186 4.29 6.74 -3.47
C ILE A 186 5.08 6.84 -4.79
N THR A 187 6.18 6.10 -4.95
CA THR A 187 6.95 6.05 -6.21
C THR A 187 6.11 5.54 -7.37
N SER A 188 5.35 4.46 -7.17
CA SER A 188 4.38 3.91 -8.12
C SER A 188 3.36 4.97 -8.53
N THR A 189 2.71 5.59 -7.54
CA THR A 189 1.71 6.63 -7.77
C THR A 189 2.27 7.83 -8.52
N ARG A 190 3.48 8.31 -8.17
CA ARG A 190 4.16 9.41 -8.86
C ARG A 190 4.49 9.06 -10.30
N TYR A 191 4.95 7.84 -10.56
CA TYR A 191 5.23 7.38 -11.92
C TYR A 191 3.99 7.28 -12.79
N SER A 192 2.87 6.86 -12.22
CA SER A 192 1.57 6.81 -12.88
C SER A 192 1.05 8.22 -13.20
N ILE A 193 1.10 9.15 -12.25
CA ILE A 193 0.65 10.54 -12.46
C ILE A 193 1.55 11.28 -13.44
N ASN A 194 2.87 11.09 -13.37
CA ASN A 194 3.81 11.68 -14.34
C ASN A 194 3.54 11.19 -15.78
N LYS A 195 3.09 9.93 -15.96
CA LYS A 195 2.72 9.37 -17.27
C LYS A 195 1.50 10.06 -17.89
N MET A 196 0.69 10.77 -17.09
CA MET A 196 -0.45 11.54 -17.57
C MET A 196 -0.06 12.93 -18.12
N GLU A 197 1.17 13.39 -17.90
CA GLU A 197 1.70 14.66 -18.41
C GLU A 197 0.81 15.88 -18.05
N LEU A 198 0.22 15.86 -16.86
CA LEU A 198 -0.59 16.97 -16.36
C LEU A 198 0.28 18.19 -16.02
N GLU A 199 -0.22 19.40 -16.28
CA GLU A 199 0.46 20.64 -15.91
C GLU A 199 0.39 20.85 -14.39
N VAL A 200 1.54 21.11 -13.75
CA VAL A 200 1.61 21.45 -12.33
C VAL A 200 1.07 22.87 -12.11
N GLU A 201 0.08 23.00 -11.23
CA GLU A 201 -0.53 24.26 -10.82
C GLU A 201 0.07 24.79 -9.50
N GLU A 202 0.31 23.90 -8.53
CA GLU A 202 1.08 24.21 -7.32
C GLU A 202 2.18 23.16 -7.13
N GLU A 203 3.44 23.60 -7.03
CA GLU A 203 4.60 22.72 -6.84
C GLU A 203 4.54 21.94 -5.52
N TRP A 204 5.22 20.79 -5.51
CA TRP A 204 5.40 19.92 -4.36
C TRP A 204 5.79 20.67 -3.07
N ARG A 205 4.89 20.69 -2.09
CA ARG A 205 5.07 21.38 -0.81
C ARG A 205 4.61 20.54 0.36
N ALA A 206 5.10 20.86 1.56
CA ALA A 206 4.57 20.26 2.78
C ALA A 206 3.13 20.70 3.02
N TRP A 207 2.34 19.81 3.62
CA TRP A 207 1.07 20.17 4.24
C TRP A 207 1.05 19.78 5.71
N TYR A 208 0.24 20.51 6.48
CA TYR A 208 0.28 20.45 7.94
C TYR A 208 -1.04 19.96 8.52
N HIS A 209 -0.94 19.20 9.60
CA HIS A 209 -2.03 18.95 10.52
C HIS A 209 -1.59 19.45 11.89
N LYS A 210 -2.29 20.46 12.42
CA LYS A 210 -1.87 21.18 13.63
C LYS A 210 -0.46 21.75 13.45
N GLN A 211 0.45 21.41 14.35
CA GLN A 211 1.81 21.93 14.36
C GLN A 211 2.82 21.02 13.64
N GLU A 212 2.39 19.91 13.02
CA GLU A 212 3.29 18.93 12.40
C GLU A 212 3.07 18.79 10.90
N VAL A 213 4.14 18.42 10.18
CA VAL A 213 4.06 18.05 8.76
C VAL A 213 3.32 16.72 8.67
N ALA A 214 2.15 16.75 8.05
CA ALA A 214 1.33 15.56 7.84
C ALA A 214 1.66 14.84 6.54
N GLY A 215 2.38 15.49 5.63
CA GLY A 215 2.91 14.92 4.39
C GLY A 215 3.25 16.01 3.39
N TRP A 216 3.24 15.66 2.11
CA TRP A 216 3.46 16.59 1.00
C TRP A 216 2.33 16.53 -0.01
N VAL A 217 2.17 17.58 -0.81
CA VAL A 217 1.10 17.72 -1.78
C VAL A 217 1.59 18.45 -3.03
N GLU A 218 1.10 18.03 -4.19
CA GLU A 218 1.26 18.71 -5.47
C GLU A 218 -0.11 18.76 -6.17
N THR A 219 -0.41 19.93 -6.73
CA THR A 219 -1.70 20.20 -7.38
C THR A 219 -1.47 20.32 -8.87
N TYR A 220 -2.31 19.66 -9.67
CA TYR A 220 -2.25 19.70 -11.13
C TYR A 220 -3.48 20.39 -11.70
N ARG A 221 -3.27 21.13 -12.78
CA ARG A 221 -4.34 21.78 -13.54
C ARG A 221 -5.37 20.73 -13.97
N GLY A 222 -6.65 21.08 -13.88
CA GLY A 222 -7.75 20.18 -14.21
C GLY A 222 -8.32 19.41 -13.00
N GLY A 223 -7.79 19.64 -11.80
CA GLY A 223 -8.42 19.22 -10.55
C GLY A 223 -7.90 17.91 -9.94
N LEU A 224 -6.71 17.45 -10.37
CA LEU A 224 -6.01 16.35 -9.71
C LEU A 224 -5.10 16.88 -8.60
N ILE A 225 -5.17 16.26 -7.41
CA ILE A 225 -4.22 16.49 -6.32
C ILE A 225 -3.57 15.16 -5.95
N LEU A 226 -2.24 15.17 -5.85
CA LEU A 226 -1.45 14.09 -5.26
C LEU A 226 -1.00 14.50 -3.86
N ALA A 227 -1.32 13.72 -2.84
CA ALA A 227 -0.85 13.94 -1.47
C ALA A 227 -0.17 12.71 -0.88
N THR A 228 0.86 12.90 -0.06
CA THR A 228 1.36 11.87 0.84
C THR A 228 0.81 12.04 2.23
N VAL A 229 0.75 10.95 2.99
CA VAL A 229 0.53 10.99 4.44
C VAL A 229 1.75 10.37 5.10
N ARG A 230 2.51 11.23 5.78
CA ARG A 230 3.82 10.91 6.35
C ARG A 230 3.68 9.87 7.47
N GLY A 231 4.47 8.80 7.36
CA GLY A 231 4.52 7.71 8.33
C GLY A 231 3.37 6.71 8.22
N ALA A 232 2.50 6.85 7.21
CA ALA A 232 1.36 5.96 7.03
C ALA A 232 1.66 4.81 6.06
N GLY A 233 1.15 3.63 6.35
CA GLY A 233 1.16 2.48 5.44
C GLY A 233 -0.01 2.48 4.46
N HIS A 234 -0.27 1.34 3.84
CA HIS A 234 -1.27 1.14 2.77
C HIS A 234 -2.68 1.57 3.20
N GLN A 235 -3.08 1.14 4.40
CA GLN A 235 -4.34 1.55 5.02
C GLN A 235 -4.16 2.87 5.79
N VAL A 236 -3.92 3.96 5.08
CA VAL A 236 -3.59 5.27 5.66
C VAL A 236 -4.44 5.69 6.86
N PRO A 237 -5.79 5.51 6.88
CA PRO A 237 -6.62 5.84 8.04
C PRO A 237 -6.30 5.06 9.32
N VAL A 238 -5.75 3.85 9.19
CA VAL A 238 -5.35 3.01 10.32
C VAL A 238 -4.06 3.55 10.96
N PHE A 239 -3.10 3.98 10.15
CA PHE A 239 -1.79 4.44 10.61
C PHE A 239 -1.76 5.93 11.00
N ALA A 240 -2.57 6.76 10.35
CA ALA A 240 -2.59 8.21 10.56
C ALA A 240 -4.04 8.75 10.59
N PRO A 241 -4.86 8.38 11.61
CA PRO A 241 -6.30 8.65 11.61
C PRO A 241 -6.64 10.14 11.60
N GLN A 242 -5.91 10.97 12.35
CA GLN A 242 -6.18 12.42 12.43
C GLN A 242 -5.86 13.13 11.10
N GLN A 243 -4.72 12.79 10.52
CA GLN A 243 -4.24 13.30 9.24
C GLN A 243 -5.17 12.85 8.11
N SER A 244 -5.61 11.59 8.13
CA SER A 244 -6.55 11.03 7.15
C SER A 244 -7.91 11.74 7.20
N LEU A 245 -8.45 11.97 8.40
CA LEU A 245 -9.70 12.70 8.58
C LEU A 245 -9.55 14.15 8.11
N SER A 246 -8.42 14.79 8.39
CA SER A 246 -8.09 16.13 7.91
C SER A 246 -8.08 16.15 6.37
N LEU A 247 -7.36 15.24 5.73
CA LEU A 247 -7.29 15.12 4.27
C LEU A 247 -8.68 14.93 3.66
N PHE A 248 -9.48 14.02 4.22
CA PHE A 248 -10.85 13.75 3.75
C PHE A 248 -11.78 14.97 3.91
N SER A 249 -11.67 15.69 5.03
CA SER A 249 -12.49 16.89 5.27
C SER A 249 -12.17 18.02 4.27
N HIS A 250 -10.89 18.20 3.92
CA HIS A 250 -10.48 19.18 2.91
C HIS A 250 -10.96 18.79 1.51
N PHE A 251 -10.86 17.50 1.16
CA PHE A 251 -11.43 16.97 -0.09
C PHE A 251 -12.93 17.27 -0.22
N LEU A 252 -13.72 16.95 0.82
CA LEU A 252 -15.18 17.18 0.82
C LEU A 252 -15.53 18.66 0.73
N SER A 253 -14.82 19.51 1.48
CA SER A 253 -15.08 20.95 1.53
C SER A 253 -14.49 21.73 0.35
N ALA A 254 -13.82 21.06 -0.59
CA ALA A 254 -13.13 21.67 -1.73
C ALA A 254 -12.04 22.68 -1.33
N ASN A 255 -11.43 22.48 -0.16
CA ASN A 255 -10.36 23.34 0.35
C ASN A 255 -8.99 22.73 0.03
N THR A 256 -7.98 23.59 -0.11
CA THR A 256 -6.58 23.17 -0.26
C THR A 256 -6.04 22.64 1.08
N LEU A 257 -5.07 21.72 1.02
CA LEU A 257 -4.41 21.23 2.24
C LEU A 257 -3.56 22.36 2.88
N PRO A 258 -3.59 22.52 4.22
CA PRO A 258 -2.94 23.63 4.92
C PRO A 258 -1.45 23.74 4.59
N SER A 259 -0.98 24.92 4.21
CA SER A 259 0.42 25.21 3.86
C SER A 259 1.26 25.72 5.03
N SER A 260 0.66 25.89 6.21
CA SER A 260 1.33 26.36 7.42
C SER A 260 0.76 25.69 8.66
N ARG A 261 1.52 25.77 9.76
CA ARG A 261 1.11 25.25 11.07
C ARG A 261 -0.04 26.09 11.62
N SER A 262 -1.02 25.42 12.23
CA SER A 262 -2.11 26.05 12.99
C SER A 262 -1.85 25.98 14.49
#